data_AF-A0A538CEX8-F1
#
_entry.id   AF-A0A538CEX8-F1
#
_cell.length_a   1.000
_cell.length_b   1.000
_cell.length_c   1.000
_cell.angle_alpha   90.00
_cell.angle_beta   90.00
_cell.angle_gamma   90.00
#
_symmetry.space_group_name_H-M   'P 1'
#
loop_
_entity.id
_entity.type
_entity.pdbx_description
1 polymer ?
#
loop_
_entity_poly.entity_id
_entity_poly.type
_entity_poly.pdbx_seq_one_letter_code
_entity_poly.pdbx_strand_id
1 'polypeptide(L)'
;MRLLAAVLLVVGALAAVGFARHEDRIRQQDRLAVVATQLAGRDVGVHCPSFLGGLVDTHGEAGRVQFDASGRPADHTELAPETCKALRHLDRVDFTCIGRGNCGFSQFQAAWAAHTLAHESFHLRGFSDEGVTECYALQNTAFVAEQLGVAPEQAKQVQRWVYEKGYPNEPEEYHSSKCYDGGPLDLRPQSSVFP
;
A
#
# COMPACT_ATOMS: atom_id res chain seq x y z
N MET A 1 1.99 -44.72 -22.49
CA MET A 1 2.75 -44.54 -21.22
C MET A 1 3.63 -43.28 -21.19
N ARG A 2 4.58 -43.07 -22.12
CA ARG A 2 5.48 -41.89 -22.08
C ARG A 2 4.76 -40.53 -22.16
N LEU A 3 3.73 -40.41 -23.01
CA LEU A 3 2.92 -39.19 -23.11
C LEU A 3 2.12 -38.91 -21.83
N LEU A 4 1.49 -39.93 -21.24
CA LEU A 4 0.75 -39.82 -19.98
C LEU A 4 1.68 -39.39 -18.83
N ALA A 5 2.88 -39.99 -18.73
CA ALA A 5 3.87 -39.60 -17.73
C ALA A 5 4.34 -38.15 -17.94
N ALA A 6 4.59 -37.73 -19.18
CA ALA A 6 4.97 -36.35 -19.48
C ALA A 6 3.84 -35.36 -19.13
N VAL A 7 2.59 -35.66 -19.45
CA VAL A 7 1.43 -34.83 -19.09
C VAL A 7 1.28 -34.73 -17.58
N LEU A 8 1.39 -35.84 -16.84
CA LEU A 8 1.30 -35.84 -15.38
C LEU A 8 2.43 -35.02 -14.73
N LEU A 9 3.66 -35.10 -15.27
CA LEU A 9 4.78 -34.29 -14.79
C LEU A 9 4.53 -32.79 -15.01
N VAL A 10 4.02 -32.40 -16.17
CA VAL A 10 3.69 -30.99 -16.46
C VAL A 10 2.57 -30.49 -15.54
N VAL A 11 1.50 -31.27 -15.38
CA VAL A 11 0.38 -30.90 -14.48
C VAL A 11 0.86 -30.79 -13.03
N GLY A 12 1.67 -31.74 -12.57
CA GLY A 12 2.26 -31.70 -11.22
C GLY A 12 3.14 -30.47 -11.01
N ALA A 13 3.98 -30.11 -11.98
CA ALA A 13 4.81 -28.92 -11.91
C ALA A 13 3.97 -27.63 -11.88
N LEU A 14 2.92 -27.53 -12.71
CA LEU A 14 2.01 -26.38 -12.71
C LEU A 14 1.25 -26.24 -11.39
N ALA A 15 0.78 -27.35 -10.82
CA ALA A 15 0.11 -27.36 -9.52
C ALA A 15 1.07 -26.92 -8.40
N ALA A 16 2.31 -27.40 -8.39
CA ALA A 16 3.33 -27.00 -7.41
C ALA A 16 3.65 -25.49 -7.50
N VAL A 17 3.81 -24.96 -8.72
CA VAL A 17 4.02 -23.52 -8.94
C VAL A 17 2.80 -22.70 -8.51
N GLY A 18 1.59 -23.18 -8.80
CA GLY A 18 0.34 -22.55 -8.36
C GLY A 18 0.23 -22.48 -6.84
N PHE A 19 0.55 -23.58 -6.16
CA PHE A 19 0.55 -23.66 -4.70
C PHE A 19 1.60 -22.73 -4.07
N ALA A 20 2.83 -22.74 -4.58
CA ALA A 20 3.89 -21.85 -4.10
C ALA A 20 3.51 -20.36 -4.22
N ARG A 21 2.92 -19.95 -5.36
CA ARG A 21 2.44 -18.57 -5.53
C ARG A 21 1.27 -18.22 -4.61
N HIS A 22 0.41 -19.18 -4.31
CA HIS A 22 -0.69 -18.98 -3.38
C HIS A 22 -0.18 -18.72 -1.96
N GLU A 23 0.76 -19.54 -1.48
CA GLU A 23 1.43 -19.40 -0.19
C GLU A 23 2.19 -18.07 -0.08
N ASP A 24 2.98 -17.71 -1.09
CA ASP A 24 3.69 -16.43 -1.13
C ASP A 24 2.74 -15.24 -1.02
N ARG A 25 1.58 -15.33 -1.68
CA ARG A 25 0.55 -14.28 -1.63
C ARG A 25 -0.11 -14.19 -0.25
N ILE A 26 -0.44 -15.32 0.39
CA ILE A 26 -0.99 -15.31 1.76
C ILE A 26 0.02 -14.67 2.71
N ARG A 27 1.28 -15.10 2.68
CA ARG A 27 2.33 -14.53 3.52
C ARG A 27 2.52 -13.03 3.29
N GLN A 28 2.45 -12.61 2.03
CA GLN A 28 2.48 -11.20 1.69
C GLN A 28 1.31 -10.46 2.33
N GLN A 29 0.08 -10.93 2.13
CA GLN A 29 -1.12 -10.34 2.71
C GLN A 29 -1.05 -10.26 4.23
N ASP A 30 -0.60 -11.32 4.91
CA ASP A 30 -0.44 -11.33 6.37
C ASP A 30 0.55 -10.27 6.83
N ARG A 31 1.67 -10.10 6.12
CA ARG A 31 2.66 -9.06 6.43
C ARG A 31 2.07 -7.65 6.25
N LEU A 32 1.30 -7.42 5.18
CA LEU A 32 0.64 -6.13 4.96
C LEU A 32 -0.46 -5.88 6.00
N ALA A 33 -1.22 -6.91 6.37
CA ALA A 33 -2.28 -6.86 7.38
C ALA A 33 -1.76 -6.48 8.78
N VAL A 34 -0.57 -6.96 9.16
CA VAL A 34 0.09 -6.54 10.41
C VAL A 34 0.39 -5.04 10.44
N VAL A 35 0.82 -4.47 9.31
CA VAL A 35 1.07 -3.02 9.19
C VAL A 35 -0.23 -2.24 9.21
N ALA A 36 -1.22 -2.69 8.42
CA ALA A 36 -2.54 -2.06 8.34
C ALA A 36 -3.26 -2.06 9.69
N THR A 37 -3.20 -3.17 10.43
CA THR A 37 -3.79 -3.32 11.77
C THR A 37 -3.25 -2.28 12.76
N GLN A 38 -1.94 -1.98 12.69
CA GLN A 38 -1.34 -0.97 13.56
C GLN A 38 -1.88 0.44 13.30
N LEU A 39 -2.08 0.80 12.03
CA LEU A 39 -2.64 2.11 11.66
C LEU A 39 -4.16 2.18 11.88
N ALA A 40 -4.87 1.10 11.53
CA ALA A 40 -6.31 0.97 11.68
C ALA A 40 -6.77 0.93 13.15
N GLY A 41 -5.89 0.47 14.07
CA GLY A 41 -6.21 0.33 15.48
C GLY A 41 -7.20 -0.81 15.78
N ARG A 42 -7.38 -1.72 14.84
CA ARG A 42 -8.24 -2.92 14.92
C ARG A 42 -7.71 -3.99 13.97
N ASP A 43 -8.02 -5.24 14.24
CA ASP A 43 -7.66 -6.35 13.36
C ASP A 43 -8.34 -6.20 12.01
N VAL A 44 -7.52 -6.17 10.95
CA VAL A 44 -7.94 -5.99 9.56
C VAL A 44 -7.09 -6.82 8.61
N GLY A 45 -7.67 -7.17 7.47
CA GLY A 45 -7.01 -7.87 6.38
C GLY A 45 -6.53 -6.94 5.27
N VAL A 46 -5.62 -7.46 4.45
CA VAL A 46 -5.22 -6.86 3.16
C VAL A 46 -5.36 -7.94 2.11
N HIS A 47 -6.10 -7.67 1.04
CA HIS A 47 -6.30 -8.60 -0.05
C HIS A 47 -5.52 -8.17 -1.30
N CYS A 48 -4.72 -9.10 -1.81
CA CYS A 48 -4.04 -8.98 -3.09
C CYS A 48 -4.69 -9.94 -4.09
N PRO A 49 -5.02 -9.49 -5.31
CA PRO A 49 -5.66 -10.34 -6.29
C PRO A 49 -4.76 -11.52 -6.67
N SER A 50 -5.40 -12.65 -7.00
CA SER A 50 -4.68 -13.77 -7.62
C SER A 50 -4.22 -13.39 -9.02
N PHE A 51 -3.31 -14.17 -9.62
CA PHE A 51 -2.87 -13.94 -11.01
C PHE A 51 -4.04 -13.82 -11.99
N LEU A 52 -5.03 -14.73 -11.90
CA LEU A 52 -6.24 -14.66 -12.75
C LEU A 52 -7.17 -13.52 -12.33
N GLY A 53 -7.24 -13.20 -11.03
CA GLY A 53 -8.00 -12.07 -10.51
C GLY A 53 -7.48 -10.73 -11.03
N GLY A 54 -6.17 -10.56 -11.13
CA GLY A 54 -5.56 -9.34 -11.67
C GLY A 54 -5.71 -9.16 -13.18
N LEU A 55 -6.07 -10.22 -13.92
CA LEU A 55 -6.38 -10.14 -15.37
C LEU A 55 -7.82 -9.65 -15.63
N VAL A 56 -8.70 -9.74 -14.64
CA VAL A 56 -10.11 -9.32 -14.73
C VAL A 56 -10.39 -8.10 -13.85
N ASP A 57 -9.35 -7.51 -13.26
CA ASP A 57 -9.49 -6.31 -12.45
C ASP A 57 -9.81 -5.12 -13.37
N THR A 58 -11.02 -4.59 -13.22
CA THR A 58 -11.53 -3.46 -14.00
C THR A 58 -11.49 -2.15 -13.23
N HIS A 59 -10.98 -2.17 -12.00
CA HIS A 59 -10.92 -0.99 -11.15
C HIS A 59 -9.62 -0.21 -11.39
N GLY A 60 -9.72 1.11 -11.50
CA GLY A 60 -8.58 2.01 -11.75
C GLY A 60 -7.88 2.50 -10.48
N GLU A 61 -8.45 2.21 -9.31
CA GLU A 61 -7.97 2.66 -8.00
C GLU A 61 -6.77 1.81 -7.53
N ALA A 62 -5.81 2.41 -6.83
CA ALA A 62 -4.63 1.71 -6.32
C ALA A 62 -4.94 0.80 -5.12
N GLY A 63 -6.03 1.09 -4.41
CA GLY A 63 -6.59 0.35 -3.28
C GLY A 63 -8.01 0.86 -3.00
N ARG A 64 -8.79 0.09 -2.21
CA ARG A 64 -10.10 0.54 -1.73
C ARG A 64 -10.55 -0.18 -0.47
N VAL A 65 -11.42 0.49 0.29
CA VAL A 65 -12.16 -0.08 1.42
C VAL A 65 -13.65 0.16 1.21
N GLN A 66 -14.46 -0.89 1.35
CA GLN A 66 -15.90 -0.75 1.26
C GLN A 66 -16.46 -0.24 2.59
N PHE A 67 -17.40 0.71 2.52
CA PHE A 67 -18.16 1.18 3.67
C PHE A 67 -19.62 0.73 3.53
N ASP A 68 -20.22 0.27 4.63
CA ASP A 68 -21.63 -0.11 4.65
C ASP A 68 -22.56 1.13 4.71
N ALA A 69 -23.87 0.90 4.62
CA ALA A 69 -24.88 1.97 4.67
C ALA A 69 -24.89 2.77 6.00
N SER A 70 -24.24 2.26 7.05
CA SER A 70 -24.07 2.95 8.33
C SER A 70 -22.73 3.69 8.45
N GLY A 71 -21.92 3.70 7.39
CA GLY A 71 -20.61 4.33 7.36
C GLY A 71 -19.52 3.53 8.08
N ARG A 72 -19.71 2.22 8.30
CA ARG A 72 -18.69 1.37 8.90
C ARG A 72 -17.81 0.75 7.82
N PRO A 73 -16.47 0.78 7.95
CA PRO A 73 -15.59 0.14 6.99
C PRO A 73 -15.68 -1.38 7.12
N ALA A 74 -15.41 -2.06 6.01
CA ALA A 74 -15.12 -3.49 5.96
C ALA A 74 -13.93 -3.85 6.86
N ASP A 75 -13.71 -5.14 7.07
CA ASP A 75 -12.58 -5.66 7.83
C ASP A 75 -11.31 -5.85 6.99
N HIS A 76 -11.31 -5.45 5.71
CA HIS A 76 -10.15 -5.55 4.85
C HIS A 76 -10.16 -4.49 3.73
N THR A 77 -8.97 -4.21 3.20
CA THR A 77 -8.79 -3.44 1.96
C THR A 77 -8.50 -4.36 0.79
N GLU A 78 -8.96 -3.99 -0.40
CA GLU A 78 -8.63 -4.62 -1.67
C GLU A 78 -7.59 -3.74 -2.39
N LEU A 79 -6.37 -4.25 -2.56
CA LEU A 79 -5.29 -3.52 -3.25
C LEU A 79 -5.17 -3.96 -4.70
N ALA A 80 -4.84 -3.01 -5.58
CA ALA A 80 -4.59 -3.31 -6.98
C ALA A 80 -3.37 -4.25 -7.16
N PRO A 81 -3.33 -5.05 -8.24
CA PRO A 81 -2.22 -5.97 -8.50
C PRO A 81 -0.85 -5.30 -8.49
N GLU A 82 -0.73 -4.13 -9.10
CA GLU A 82 0.53 -3.39 -9.18
C GLU A 82 0.94 -2.78 -7.83
N THR A 83 -0.01 -2.31 -7.01
CA THR A 83 0.24 -1.87 -5.62
C THR A 83 0.79 -3.01 -4.79
N CYS A 84 0.14 -4.17 -4.80
CA CYS A 84 0.64 -5.37 -4.11
C CYS A 84 2.03 -5.77 -4.60
N LYS A 85 2.27 -5.77 -5.91
CA LYS A 85 3.59 -6.12 -6.47
C LYS A 85 4.67 -5.14 -6.04
N ALA A 86 4.38 -3.84 -6.02
CA ALA A 86 5.30 -2.81 -5.55
C ALA A 86 5.62 -2.98 -4.05
N LEU A 87 4.60 -3.17 -3.20
CA LEU A 87 4.76 -3.42 -1.76
C LEU A 87 5.61 -4.66 -1.46
N ARG A 88 5.44 -5.75 -2.23
CA ARG A 88 6.23 -6.99 -2.06
C ARG A 88 7.73 -6.77 -2.25
N HIS A 89 8.11 -5.80 -3.07
CA HIS A 89 9.50 -5.56 -3.46
C HIS A 89 10.05 -4.25 -2.88
N LEU A 90 9.32 -3.62 -1.97
CA LEU A 90 9.66 -2.30 -1.45
C LEU A 90 11.04 -2.27 -0.76
N ASP A 91 11.38 -3.36 -0.05
CA ASP A 91 12.68 -3.59 0.60
C ASP A 91 13.87 -3.63 -0.37
N ARG A 92 13.61 -3.84 -1.66
CA ARG A 92 14.64 -3.94 -2.71
C ARG A 92 14.76 -2.68 -3.55
N VAL A 93 13.92 -1.68 -3.32
CA VAL A 93 13.93 -0.44 -4.09
C VAL A 93 15.01 0.48 -3.55
N ASP A 94 15.93 0.90 -4.43
CA ASP A 94 16.91 1.93 -4.11
C ASP A 94 16.28 3.32 -4.22
N PHE A 95 15.97 3.92 -3.07
CA PHE A 95 15.46 5.29 -2.97
C PHE A 95 16.57 6.35 -2.84
N THR A 96 17.87 6.01 -2.95
CA THR A 96 18.95 7.01 -2.85
C THR A 96 18.90 8.05 -3.97
N CYS A 97 18.17 7.73 -5.04
CA CYS A 97 17.82 8.66 -6.10
C CYS A 97 17.06 9.91 -5.61
N ILE A 98 16.37 9.84 -4.45
CA ILE A 98 15.58 10.97 -3.93
C ILE A 98 16.53 12.13 -3.61
N GLY A 99 17.57 11.86 -2.82
CA GLY A 99 18.60 12.86 -2.50
C GLY A 99 19.41 13.34 -3.71
N ARG A 100 19.44 12.56 -4.79
CA ARG A 100 20.10 12.93 -6.06
C ARG A 100 19.16 13.69 -7.02
N GLY A 101 17.86 13.76 -6.72
CA GLY A 101 16.85 14.39 -7.56
C GLY A 101 16.61 13.68 -8.90
N ASN A 102 16.87 12.37 -9.00
CA ASN A 102 16.81 11.63 -10.26
C ASN A 102 16.01 10.32 -10.18
N CYS A 103 15.07 10.22 -9.23
CA CYS A 103 14.17 9.06 -9.16
C CYS A 103 13.28 8.97 -10.40
N GLY A 104 13.07 7.73 -10.85
CA GLY A 104 12.18 7.42 -11.95
C GLY A 104 10.80 6.97 -11.47
N PHE A 105 9.99 6.56 -12.45
CA PHE A 105 8.63 6.10 -12.23
C PHE A 105 8.54 4.87 -11.32
N SER A 106 9.47 3.92 -11.41
CA SER A 106 9.43 2.70 -10.58
C SER A 106 9.65 2.98 -9.10
N GLN A 107 10.54 3.92 -8.75
CA GLN A 107 10.68 4.36 -7.36
C GLN A 107 9.45 5.11 -6.89
N PHE A 108 8.88 5.97 -7.75
CA PHE A 108 7.66 6.69 -7.40
C PHE A 108 6.51 5.70 -7.14
N GLN A 109 6.31 4.72 -8.01
CA GLN A 109 5.30 3.68 -7.86
C GLN A 109 5.47 2.90 -6.55
N ALA A 110 6.71 2.58 -6.16
CA ALA A 110 6.99 1.88 -4.91
C ALA A 110 6.70 2.76 -3.67
N ALA A 111 7.12 4.02 -3.69
CA ALA A 111 6.81 5.01 -2.67
C ALA A 111 5.29 5.22 -2.52
N TRP A 112 4.61 5.35 -3.65
CA TRP A 112 3.17 5.52 -3.72
C TRP A 112 2.42 4.31 -3.20
N ALA A 113 2.89 3.09 -3.50
CA ALA A 113 2.24 1.88 -2.98
C ALA A 113 2.31 1.79 -1.44
N ALA A 114 3.41 2.21 -0.82
CA ALA A 114 3.51 2.34 0.63
C ALA A 114 2.54 3.38 1.18
N HIS A 115 2.41 4.50 0.48
CA HIS A 115 1.45 5.55 0.81
C HIS A 115 0.00 5.07 0.68
N THR A 116 -0.38 4.39 -0.40
CA THR A 116 -1.70 3.77 -0.59
C THR A 116 -2.04 2.82 0.55
N LEU A 117 -1.11 1.96 0.98
CA LEU A 117 -1.39 1.09 2.13
C LEU A 117 -1.65 1.90 3.41
N ALA A 118 -0.96 3.03 3.62
CA ALA A 118 -1.25 3.94 4.73
C ALA A 118 -2.66 4.53 4.60
N HIS A 119 -3.03 5.00 3.40
CA HIS A 119 -4.34 5.57 3.07
C HIS A 119 -5.47 4.58 3.37
N GLU A 120 -5.42 3.39 2.78
CA GLU A 120 -6.44 2.36 3.01
C GLU A 120 -6.53 1.93 4.48
N SER A 121 -5.43 1.99 5.22
CA SER A 121 -5.44 1.69 6.65
C SER A 121 -6.22 2.73 7.47
N PHE A 122 -6.23 3.99 7.05
CA PHE A 122 -7.05 5.03 7.70
C PHE A 122 -8.52 4.93 7.30
N HIS A 123 -8.84 4.48 6.08
CA HIS A 123 -10.20 4.07 5.76
C HIS A 123 -10.67 2.92 6.65
N LEU A 124 -9.84 1.88 6.84
CA LEU A 124 -10.12 0.76 7.74
C LEU A 124 -10.30 1.18 9.21
N ARG A 125 -9.68 2.30 9.62
CA ARG A 125 -9.92 2.92 10.93
C ARG A 125 -11.30 3.57 11.06
N GLY A 126 -11.94 3.87 9.94
CA GLY A 126 -13.28 4.48 9.86
C GLY A 126 -13.30 5.92 9.37
N PHE A 127 -12.21 6.45 8.82
CA PHE A 127 -12.23 7.75 8.16
C PHE A 127 -12.71 7.56 6.72
N SER A 128 -13.90 8.04 6.38
CA SER A 128 -14.46 7.93 5.02
C SER A 128 -14.23 9.18 4.16
N ASP A 129 -13.66 10.23 4.74
CA ASP A 129 -13.35 11.48 4.04
C ASP A 129 -11.95 11.36 3.41
N GLU A 130 -11.87 11.48 2.09
CA GLU A 130 -10.65 11.30 1.30
C GLU A 130 -9.54 12.26 1.77
N GLY A 131 -9.83 13.56 1.88
CA GLY A 131 -8.83 14.56 2.30
C GLY A 131 -8.34 14.39 3.75
N VAL A 132 -9.17 13.90 4.67
CA VAL A 132 -8.73 13.53 6.02
C VAL A 132 -7.85 12.29 5.99
N THR A 133 -8.28 11.26 5.26
CA THR A 133 -7.57 9.98 5.13
C THR A 133 -6.21 10.18 4.50
N GLU A 134 -6.16 10.93 3.40
CA GLU A 134 -4.96 11.30 2.68
C GLU A 134 -3.98 12.07 3.57
N CYS A 135 -4.46 13.06 4.32
CA CYS A 135 -3.60 13.81 5.23
C CYS A 135 -2.93 12.91 6.28
N TYR A 136 -3.66 11.95 6.84
CA TYR A 136 -3.10 11.01 7.79
C TYR A 136 -2.17 9.99 7.14
N ALA A 137 -2.46 9.57 5.91
CA ALA A 137 -1.61 8.69 5.11
C ALA A 137 -0.25 9.33 4.80
N LEU A 138 -0.24 10.61 4.42
CA LEU A 138 0.98 11.39 4.18
C LEU A 138 1.90 11.37 5.40
N GLN A 139 1.33 11.50 6.60
CA GLN A 139 2.09 11.52 7.86
C GLN A 139 2.60 10.13 8.30
N ASN A 140 2.06 9.05 7.73
CA ASN A 140 2.37 7.66 8.10
C ASN A 140 3.00 6.84 6.96
N THR A 141 3.35 7.46 5.83
CA THR A 141 3.97 6.79 4.68
C THR A 141 5.33 6.19 5.05
N ALA A 142 6.14 6.90 5.85
CA ALA A 142 7.44 6.46 6.35
C ALA A 142 7.28 5.26 7.29
N PHE A 143 6.26 5.27 8.15
CA PHE A 143 5.96 4.14 9.02
C PHE A 143 5.71 2.88 8.20
N VAL A 144 4.84 2.95 7.18
CA VAL A 144 4.59 1.80 6.30
C VAL A 144 5.86 1.34 5.59
N ALA A 145 6.60 2.27 4.99
CA ALA A 145 7.83 1.94 4.27
C ALA A 145 8.87 1.26 5.19
N GLU A 146 9.04 1.75 6.42
CA GLU A 146 9.95 1.19 7.42
C GLU A 146 9.54 -0.23 7.83
N GLN A 147 8.25 -0.45 8.15
CA GLN A 147 7.75 -1.78 8.51
C GLN A 147 7.91 -2.81 7.38
N LEU A 148 7.95 -2.33 6.14
CA LEU A 148 8.16 -3.15 4.96
C LEU A 148 9.63 -3.30 4.55
N GLY A 149 10.56 -2.69 5.28
CA GLY A 149 12.00 -2.95 5.17
C GLY A 149 12.84 -1.81 4.58
N VAL A 150 12.26 -0.64 4.33
CA VAL A 150 13.03 0.56 3.95
C VAL A 150 13.76 1.10 5.17
N ALA A 151 15.03 1.48 5.02
CA ALA A 151 15.81 2.05 6.13
C ALA A 151 15.12 3.32 6.70
N PRO A 152 15.08 3.55 8.02
CA PRO A 152 14.28 4.62 8.62
C PRO A 152 14.52 6.02 8.04
N GLU A 153 15.78 6.42 7.82
CA GLU A 153 16.11 7.72 7.23
C GLU A 153 15.65 7.84 5.78
N GLN A 154 15.68 6.75 5.04
CA GLN A 154 15.23 6.68 3.67
C GLN A 154 13.70 6.64 3.58
N ALA A 155 13.03 6.00 4.53
CA ALA A 155 11.57 6.02 4.67
C ALA A 155 11.04 7.44 4.92
N LYS A 156 11.73 8.23 5.75
CA LYS A 156 11.42 9.66 5.93
C LYS A 156 11.58 10.46 4.64
N GLN A 157 12.62 10.18 3.85
CA GLN A 157 12.79 10.79 2.53
C GLN A 157 11.67 10.40 1.56
N VAL A 158 11.25 9.13 1.58
CA VAL A 158 10.10 8.64 0.81
C VAL A 158 8.82 9.38 1.18
N GLN A 159 8.49 9.48 2.48
CA GLN A 159 7.33 10.23 2.97
C GLN A 159 7.36 11.69 2.51
N ARG A 160 8.51 12.35 2.68
CA ARG A 160 8.66 13.74 2.24
C ARG A 160 8.51 13.88 0.73
N TRP A 161 9.06 12.94 -0.03
CA TRP A 161 8.98 12.94 -1.48
C TRP A 161 7.57 12.72 -2.01
N VAL A 162 6.80 11.80 -1.41
CA VAL A 162 5.38 11.60 -1.70
C VAL A 162 4.58 12.88 -1.43
N TYR A 163 4.84 13.55 -0.31
CA TYR A 163 4.18 14.82 0.00
C TYR A 163 4.54 15.96 -0.96
N GLU A 164 5.79 16.07 -1.39
CA GLU A 164 6.23 17.18 -2.25
C GLU A 164 5.93 16.95 -3.73
N LYS A 165 5.91 15.69 -4.19
CA LYS A 165 5.84 15.33 -5.61
C LYS A 165 4.61 14.51 -5.98
N GLY A 166 4.00 13.82 -5.04
CA GLY A 166 2.79 13.03 -5.25
C GLY A 166 1.55 13.85 -4.94
N TYR A 167 1.36 14.17 -3.65
CA TYR A 167 0.15 14.84 -3.12
C TYR A 167 -0.35 16.03 -3.93
N PRO A 168 0.48 16.98 -4.42
CA PRO A 168 -0.04 18.11 -5.20
C PRO A 168 -0.71 17.74 -6.54
N ASN A 169 -0.56 16.50 -7.00
CA ASN A 169 -1.18 15.99 -8.23
C ASN A 169 -2.43 15.14 -7.98
N GLU A 170 -2.85 15.00 -6.72
CA GLU A 170 -4.08 14.30 -6.39
C GLU A 170 -5.32 15.12 -6.81
N PRO A 171 -6.48 14.47 -7.02
CA PRO A 171 -7.74 15.16 -7.22
C PRO A 171 -8.12 16.04 -6.02
N GLU A 172 -8.97 17.05 -6.26
CA GLU A 172 -9.36 18.03 -5.25
C GLU A 172 -10.00 17.39 -4.00
N GLU A 173 -10.73 16.27 -4.14
CA GLU A 173 -11.34 15.55 -3.02
C GLU A 173 -10.33 14.96 -2.01
N TYR A 174 -9.10 14.67 -2.45
CA TYR A 174 -8.01 14.20 -1.60
C TYR A 174 -7.30 15.35 -0.88
N HIS A 175 -7.63 16.60 -1.19
CA HIS A 175 -7.00 17.76 -0.57
C HIS A 175 -7.83 18.28 0.60
N SER A 176 -7.15 18.58 1.71
CA SER A 176 -7.78 19.25 2.86
C SER A 176 -7.02 20.51 3.26
N SER A 177 -7.74 21.63 3.36
CA SER A 177 -7.19 22.90 3.86
C SER A 177 -6.74 22.84 5.32
N LYS A 178 -7.08 21.75 6.02
CA LYS A 178 -6.67 21.47 7.41
C LYS A 178 -5.38 20.66 7.50
N CYS A 179 -4.84 20.20 6.36
CA CYS A 179 -3.64 19.36 6.28
C CYS A 179 -2.37 20.20 6.13
N TYR A 180 -1.78 20.59 7.25
CA TYR A 180 -0.52 21.32 7.29
C TYR A 180 0.13 21.17 8.68
N ASP A 181 1.42 21.49 8.79
CA ASP A 181 2.20 21.46 10.03
C ASP A 181 1.56 22.33 11.14
N GLY A 182 1.25 21.72 12.28
CA GLY A 182 0.50 22.34 13.38
C GLY A 182 -1.00 22.58 13.11
N GLY A 183 -1.51 22.09 11.98
CA GLY A 183 -2.91 22.22 11.58
C GLY A 183 -3.86 21.24 12.27
N PRO A 184 -5.19 21.36 12.04
CA PRO A 184 -6.18 20.50 12.70
C PRO A 184 -6.07 19.01 12.35
N LEU A 185 -5.42 18.66 11.23
CA LEU A 185 -5.16 17.27 10.83
C LEU A 185 -3.72 16.82 11.07
N ASP A 186 -2.88 17.64 11.70
CA ASP A 186 -1.57 17.19 12.15
C ASP A 186 -1.75 16.22 13.33
N LEU A 187 -1.26 14.99 13.17
CA LEU A 187 -1.29 13.94 14.18
C LEU A 187 -0.26 14.20 15.30
N ARG A 188 0.70 15.09 15.08
CA ARG A 188 1.80 15.43 15.99
C ARG A 188 1.99 16.95 16.12
N PRO A 189 0.94 17.73 16.47
CA PRO A 189 0.97 19.20 16.42
C PRO A 189 1.90 19.85 17.45
N GLN A 190 2.43 19.07 18.39
CA GLN A 190 3.44 19.52 19.37
C GLN A 190 4.88 19.35 18.85
N SER A 191 5.05 18.80 17.65
CA SER A 191 6.32 18.58 16.97
C SER A 191 6.35 19.39 15.68
N SER A 192 7.53 19.75 15.19
CA SER A 192 7.70 20.34 13.85
C SER A 192 7.92 19.26 12.77
N VAL A 193 7.56 18.02 13.04
CA VAL A 193 7.72 16.90 12.10
C VAL A 193 6.43 16.73 11.32
N PHE A 194 6.42 17.27 10.10
CA PHE A 194 5.32 17.18 9.16
C PHE A 194 5.82 16.98 7.69
N PRO A 195 5.08 16.23 6.85
CA PRO A 195 4.05 15.29 7.29
C PRO A 195 4.69 14.23 8.20
#